data_AF-A0A659UTP9-F1
#
_entry.id   AF-A0A659UTP9-F1
#
_cell.length_a   1.000
_cell.length_b   1.000
_cell.length_c   1.000
_cell.angle_alpha   90.00
_cell.angle_beta   90.00
_cell.angle_gamma   90.00
#
_symmetry.space_group_name_H-M   'P 1'
#
loop_
_entity.id
_entity.type
_entity.pdbx_description
1 polymer ?
#
loop_
_entity_poly.entity_id
_entity_poly.type
_entity_poly.pdbx_seq_one_letter_code
_entity_poly.pdbx_strand_id
1 'polypeptide(L)'
;MAPALAWLAALMVVPCALVLALAFFRRGIYGGIDYTFTLENFGQVFDPLYAGIFLNSARIAGTATLIAVVIGYAAAYAIAAAPRHWQPVFLFFAVLPFWSNYLIRTYAWIVLL
;
A
#
# COMPACT_ATOMS: atom_id res chain seq x y z
N MET A 1 26.38 9.83 9.96
CA MET A 1 24.93 9.70 9.71
C MET A 1 24.48 10.42 8.43
N ALA A 2 24.94 11.66 8.19
CA ALA A 2 24.63 12.42 6.96
C ALA A 2 24.87 11.67 5.62
N PRO A 3 26.01 10.97 5.39
CA PRO A 3 26.21 10.27 4.12
C PRO A 3 25.25 9.07 3.91
N ALA A 4 24.84 8.38 4.98
CA ALA A 4 23.89 7.27 4.90
C ALA A 4 22.45 7.75 4.61
N LEU A 5 22.05 8.87 5.23
CA LEU A 5 20.75 9.51 4.97
C LEU A 5 20.66 10.02 3.53
N ALA A 6 21.72 10.66 3.02
CA ALA A 6 21.77 11.13 1.65
C ALA A 6 21.64 9.99 0.64
N TRP A 7 22.31 8.85 0.90
CA TRP A 7 22.24 7.66 0.05
C TRP A 7 20.83 7.05 0.01
N LEU A 8 20.18 6.86 1.16
CA LEU A 8 18.81 6.33 1.23
C LEU A 8 17.78 7.27 0.60
N ALA A 9 17.90 8.57 0.87
CA ALA A 9 17.03 9.59 0.28
C ALA A 9 17.19 9.62 -1.24
N ALA A 10 18.42 9.57 -1.76
CA ALA A 10 18.66 9.53 -3.20
C ALA A 10 18.01 8.30 -3.85
N LEU A 11 18.23 7.10 -3.30
CA LEU A 11 17.65 5.86 -3.85
C LEU A 11 16.12 5.82 -3.80
N MET A 12 15.49 6.49 -2.82
CA MET A 12 14.03 6.54 -2.72
C MET A 12 13.44 7.68 -3.58
N VAL A 13 14.09 8.84 -3.63
CA VAL A 13 13.59 10.04 -4.33
C VAL A 13 13.79 9.91 -5.85
N VAL A 14 14.91 9.34 -6.31
CA VAL A 14 15.19 9.16 -7.75
C VAL A 14 14.07 8.41 -8.50
N PRO A 15 13.59 7.22 -8.06
CA PRO A 15 12.51 6.53 -8.77
C PRO A 15 11.19 7.30 -8.70
N CYS A 16 10.88 7.98 -7.58
CA CYS A 16 9.70 8.83 -7.49
C CYS A 16 9.78 10.02 -8.46
N ALA A 17 10.95 10.65 -8.58
CA ALA A 17 11.19 11.74 -9.54
C ALA A 17 11.10 11.24 -10.99
N LEU A 18 11.59 10.04 -11.29
CA LEU A 18 11.43 9.41 -12.60
C LEU A 18 9.96 9.16 -12.93
N VAL A 19 9.17 8.59 -12.01
CA VAL A 19 7.72 8.39 -12.20
C VAL A 19 7.00 9.72 -12.42
N LEU A 20 7.36 10.74 -11.65
CA LEU A 20 6.79 12.08 -11.79
C LEU A 20 7.14 12.72 -13.13
N ALA A 21 8.38 12.58 -13.60
CA ALA A 21 8.79 13.04 -14.93
C ALA A 21 8.04 12.29 -16.04
N LEU A 22 7.90 10.97 -15.91
CA LEU A 22 7.13 10.13 -16.84
C LEU A 22 5.65 10.50 -16.91
N ALA A 23 5.07 11.06 -15.84
CA ALA A 23 3.68 11.54 -15.85
C ALA A 23 3.45 12.70 -16.83
N PHE A 24 4.49 13.49 -17.15
CA PHE A 24 4.44 14.59 -18.13
C PHE A 24 4.73 14.16 -19.57
N PHE A 25 5.20 12.93 -19.78
CA PHE A 25 5.49 12.38 -21.11
C PHE A 25 4.33 11.52 -21.62
N ARG A 26 4.08 11.53 -22.93
CA ARG A 26 3.00 10.73 -23.53
C ARG A 26 3.43 9.27 -23.63
N ARG A 27 2.55 8.36 -23.21
CA ARG A 27 2.78 6.92 -23.39
C ARG A 27 2.51 6.56 -24.85
N GLY A 28 3.57 6.20 -25.57
CA GLY A 28 3.47 5.76 -26.97
C GLY A 28 2.64 4.48 -27.09
N ILE A 29 1.92 4.37 -28.20
CA ILE A 29 0.90 3.33 -28.47
C ILE A 29 1.47 1.90 -28.43
N TYR A 30 2.79 1.75 -28.63
CA TYR A 30 3.51 0.46 -28.62
C TYR A 30 4.46 0.28 -27.42
N GLY A 31 4.27 1.04 -26.33
CA GLY A 31 5.06 0.89 -25.11
C GLY A 31 6.36 1.71 -25.08
N GLY A 32 6.59 2.58 -26.07
CA GLY A 32 7.64 3.60 -26.05
C GLY A 32 7.24 4.86 -25.29
N ILE A 33 8.21 5.69 -24.93
CA ILE A 33 7.97 7.03 -24.36
C ILE A 33 8.12 8.03 -25.50
N ASP A 34 7.04 8.72 -25.87
CA ASP A 34 7.16 9.87 -26.75
C ASP A 34 7.54 11.07 -25.89
N TYR A 35 8.72 11.65 -26.13
CA TYR A 35 9.24 12.83 -25.42
C TYR A 35 8.51 14.12 -25.80
N THR A 36 7.20 14.05 -25.95
CA THR A 36 6.31 15.20 -26.11
C THR A 36 5.75 15.55 -24.73
N PHE A 37 6.03 16.78 -24.28
CA PHE A 37 5.49 17.29 -23.03
C PHE A 37 3.98 17.49 -23.19
N THR A 38 3.17 16.74 -22.44
CA THR A 38 1.72 16.84 -22.48
C THR A 38 1.12 16.91 -21.07
N LEU A 39 0.08 17.72 -20.92
CA LEU A 39 -0.75 17.78 -19.71
C LEU A 39 -2.03 16.94 -19.84
N GLU A 40 -2.25 16.28 -20.98
CA GLU A 40 -3.46 15.48 -21.23
C GLU A 40 -3.59 14.29 -20.27
N ASN A 41 -2.46 13.72 -19.82
CA ASN A 41 -2.45 12.65 -18.81
C ASN A 41 -3.15 13.08 -17.50
N PHE A 42 -3.06 14.36 -17.13
CA PHE A 42 -3.77 14.88 -15.96
C PHE A 42 -5.27 15.06 -16.21
N GLY A 43 -5.68 15.29 -17.46
CA GLY A 43 -7.09 15.30 -17.86
C GLY A 43 -7.76 13.92 -17.72
N GLN A 44 -7.02 12.84 -17.99
CA GLN A 44 -7.51 11.46 -17.82
C GLN A 44 -7.82 11.10 -16.37
N VAL A 45 -7.20 11.79 -15.39
CA VAL A 45 -7.52 11.58 -13.96
C VAL A 45 -8.94 12.01 -13.63
N PHE A 46 -9.49 12.99 -14.35
CA PHE A 46 -10.86 13.49 -14.18
C PHE A 46 -11.90 12.71 -14.98
N ASP A 47 -11.47 11.74 -15.80
CA ASP A 47 -12.39 10.85 -16.49
C ASP A 47 -13.18 10.02 -15.45
N PRO A 48 -14.53 9.97 -15.57
CA PRO A 48 -15.40 9.24 -14.65
C PRO A 48 -14.97 7.80 -14.37
N LEU A 49 -14.33 7.14 -15.33
CA LEU A 49 -13.84 5.77 -15.16
C LEU A 49 -12.70 5.71 -14.13
N TYR A 50 -11.69 6.57 -14.26
CA TYR A 50 -10.55 6.62 -13.33
C TYR A 50 -10.98 7.13 -11.95
N ALA A 51 -11.85 8.14 -11.90
CA ALA A 51 -12.42 8.63 -10.66
C ALA A 51 -13.24 7.55 -9.93
N GLY A 52 -14.02 6.75 -10.67
CA GLY A 52 -14.77 5.62 -10.14
C GLY A 52 -13.88 4.53 -9.54
N ILE A 53 -12.79 4.18 -10.22
CA ILE A 53 -11.79 3.22 -9.72
C ILE A 53 -11.14 3.76 -8.46
N PHE A 54 -10.68 5.01 -8.47
CA PHE A 54 -10.06 5.64 -7.31
C PHE A 54 -11.00 5.66 -6.09
N LEU A 55 -12.26 6.03 -6.31
CA LEU A 55 -13.26 6.05 -5.24
C LEU A 55 -13.56 4.65 -4.70
N ASN A 56 -13.59 3.63 -5.57
CA ASN A 56 -13.77 2.26 -5.15
C ASN A 56 -12.58 1.77 -4.29
N SER A 57 -11.35 2.01 -4.75
CA SER A 57 -10.15 1.71 -3.97
C SER A 57 -10.12 2.45 -2.63
N ALA A 58 -10.50 3.73 -2.60
CA ALA A 58 -10.59 4.52 -1.38
C ALA A 58 -11.67 3.99 -0.43
N ARG A 59 -12.83 3.58 -0.96
CA ARG A 59 -13.90 2.94 -0.16
C ARG A 59 -13.44 1.63 0.44
N ILE A 60 -12.81 0.75 -0.35
CA ILE A 60 -12.30 -0.54 0.12
C ILE A 60 -11.22 -0.32 1.19
N ALA A 61 -10.26 0.56 0.93
CA ALA A 61 -9.21 0.88 1.89
C ALA A 61 -9.79 1.49 3.17
N GLY A 62 -10.75 2.41 3.04
CA GLY A 62 -11.39 3.06 4.18
C GLY A 62 -12.18 2.09 5.06
N THR A 63 -13.02 1.24 4.45
CA THR A 63 -13.79 0.23 5.20
C THR A 63 -12.88 -0.82 5.83
N ALA A 64 -11.88 -1.31 5.09
CA ALA A 64 -10.88 -2.24 5.63
C ALA A 64 -10.12 -1.64 6.81
N THR A 65 -9.68 -0.38 6.71
CA THR A 65 -8.99 0.33 7.80
C THR A 65 -9.89 0.45 9.03
N LEU A 66 -11.15 0.86 8.85
CA LEU A 66 -12.08 1.03 9.96
C LEU A 66 -12.34 -0.30 10.69
N ILE A 67 -12.58 -1.37 9.94
CA ILE A 67 -12.74 -2.72 10.50
C ILE A 67 -11.48 -3.17 11.23
N ALA A 68 -10.29 -2.97 10.62
CA ALA A 68 -9.02 -3.34 11.22
C ALA A 68 -8.74 -2.57 12.52
N VAL A 69 -9.09 -1.27 12.58
CA VAL A 69 -8.94 -0.46 13.79
C VAL A 69 -9.88 -0.95 14.89
N VAL A 70 -11.15 -1.22 14.58
CA VAL A 70 -12.12 -1.70 15.57
C VAL A 70 -11.70 -3.05 16.14
N ILE A 71 -11.35 -4.01 15.28
CA ILE A 71 -10.93 -5.36 15.70
C ILE A 71 -9.58 -5.28 16.42
N GLY A 72 -8.62 -4.55 15.88
CA GLY A 72 -7.28 -4.39 16.45
C GLY A 72 -7.31 -3.72 17.82
N TYR A 73 -8.13 -2.69 17.99
CA TYR A 73 -8.31 -2.03 19.27
C TYR A 73 -9.00 -2.94 20.30
N ALA A 74 -10.05 -3.66 19.90
CA ALA A 74 -10.71 -4.64 20.77
C ALA A 74 -9.75 -5.74 21.23
N ALA A 75 -8.93 -6.27 20.31
CA ALA A 75 -7.90 -7.26 20.63
C ALA A 75 -6.82 -6.69 21.56
N ALA A 76 -6.32 -5.48 21.28
CA ALA A 76 -5.31 -4.82 22.12
C ALA A 76 -5.84 -4.57 23.55
N TYR A 77 -7.10 -4.15 23.68
CA TYR A 77 -7.75 -3.97 24.97
C TYR A 77 -7.90 -5.30 25.72
N ALA A 78 -8.32 -6.37 25.05
CA ALA A 78 -8.43 -7.70 25.65
C ALA A 78 -7.06 -8.22 26.15
N ILE A 79 -5.98 -7.96 25.39
CA ILE A 79 -4.62 -8.31 25.79
C ILE A 79 -4.19 -7.49 27.02
N ALA A 80 -4.45 -6.18 27.02
CA ALA A 80 -4.09 -5.30 28.13
C ALA A 80 -4.83 -5.65 29.43
N ALA A 81 -6.09 -6.10 29.32
CA ALA A 81 -6.91 -6.55 30.46
C ALA A 81 -6.54 -7.97 30.96
N ALA A 82 -5.77 -8.76 30.20
CA ALA A 82 -5.37 -10.11 30.56
C ALA A 82 -4.23 -10.14 31.61
N PRO A 83 -4.06 -11.25 32.34
CA PRO A 83 -2.99 -11.40 33.33
C PRO A 83 -1.60 -11.21 32.69
N ARG A 84 -0.72 -10.44 33.34
CA ARG A 84 0.63 -10.08 32.85
C ARG A 84 1.47 -11.24 32.30
N HIS A 85 1.27 -12.45 32.81
CA HIS A 85 2.00 -13.65 32.35
C HIS A 85 1.58 -14.13 30.94
N TRP A 86 0.32 -13.91 30.54
CA TRP A 86 -0.23 -14.38 29.26
C TRP A 86 -0.18 -13.34 28.14
N GLN A 87 0.03 -12.06 28.48
CA GLN A 87 0.20 -10.97 27.52
C GLN A 87 1.22 -11.24 26.40
N PRO A 88 2.46 -11.70 26.69
CA PRO A 88 3.44 -11.99 25.64
C PRO A 88 3.00 -13.13 24.71
N VAL A 89 2.25 -14.12 25.21
CA VAL A 89 1.75 -15.24 24.40
C VAL A 89 0.68 -14.74 23.42
N PHE A 90 -0.27 -13.91 23.87
CA PHE A 90 -1.28 -13.34 22.97
C PHE A 90 -0.66 -12.42 21.91
N LEU A 91 0.35 -11.63 22.29
CA LEU A 91 1.09 -10.79 21.33
C LEU A 91 1.83 -11.64 20.29
N PHE A 92 2.43 -12.75 20.70
CA PHE A 92 3.09 -13.68 19.78
C PHE A 92 2.11 -14.22 18.73
N PHE A 93 0.91 -14.65 19.13
CA PHE A 93 -0.13 -15.10 18.20
C PHE A 93 -0.63 -13.98 17.27
N ALA A 94 -0.69 -12.74 17.73
CA ALA A 94 -1.08 -11.60 16.89
C ALA A 94 -0.03 -11.25 15.83
N VAL A 95 1.26 -11.46 16.12
CA VAL A 95 2.38 -11.16 15.20
C VAL A 95 2.70 -12.32 14.27
N LEU A 96 2.37 -13.56 14.65
CA LEU A 96 2.53 -14.76 13.81
C LEU A 96 2.03 -14.59 12.35
N PRO A 97 0.82 -14.08 12.07
CA PRO A 97 0.36 -13.90 10.70
C PRO A 97 1.15 -12.85 9.90
N PHE A 98 1.82 -11.91 10.57
CA PHE A 98 2.70 -10.94 9.92
C PHE A 98 3.99 -11.58 9.41
N TRP A 99 4.45 -12.65 10.07
CA TRP A 99 5.60 -13.43 9.63
C TRP A 99 5.29 -14.31 8.41
N SER A 100 4.02 -14.58 8.13
CA SER A 100 3.63 -15.33 6.93
C SER A 100 3.73 -14.44 5.69
N ASN A 101 4.47 -14.91 4.68
CA ASN A 101 4.64 -14.20 3.42
C ASN A 101 3.27 -13.97 2.77
N TYR A 102 2.96 -12.71 2.46
CA TYR A 102 1.71 -12.29 1.82
C TYR A 102 1.38 -13.12 0.55
N LEU A 103 2.41 -13.55 -0.18
CA LEU A 103 2.26 -14.42 -1.36
C LEU A 103 1.61 -15.76 -0.99
N ILE A 104 2.07 -16.43 0.07
CA ILE A 104 1.53 -17.72 0.50
C ILE A 104 0.06 -17.57 0.87
N ARG A 105 -0.29 -16.51 1.60
CA ARG A 105 -1.68 -16.23 1.94
C ARG A 105 -2.52 -15.99 0.68
N THR A 106 -2.03 -15.23 -0.28
CA THR A 106 -2.78 -14.96 -1.52
C THR A 106 -2.97 -16.23 -2.36
N TYR A 107 -1.92 -17.05 -2.52
CA TYR A 107 -2.01 -18.32 -3.26
C TYR A 107 -2.90 -19.35 -2.58
N ALA A 108 -2.88 -19.44 -1.24
CA ALA A 108 -3.73 -20.37 -0.51
C ALA A 108 -5.23 -20.11 -0.75
N TRP A 109 -5.63 -18.84 -0.87
CA TRP A 109 -7.02 -18.48 -1.21
C TRP A 109 -7.36 -18.79 -2.66
N ILE A 110 -6.41 -18.62 -3.60
CA ILE A 110 -6.61 -18.99 -5.01
C ILE A 110 -6.79 -20.50 -5.17
N VAL A 111 -6.09 -21.33 -4.38
CA VAL A 111 -6.24 -22.79 -4.43
C VAL A 111 -7.57 -23.26 -3.81
N LEU A 112 -8.13 -22.48 -2.89
CA LEU A 112 -9.37 -22.80 -2.18
C LEU A 112 -10.63 -22.33 -2.94
N LEU A 113 -10.47 -21.38 -3.88
CA LEU A 113 -11.48 -20.90 -4.84
C LEU A 113 -11.40 -21.68 -6.16
#